data_AF-A0A9E3Z2Q8-F1
#
_entry.id   AF-A0A9E3Z2Q8-F1
#
_cell.length_a   1.000
_cell.length_b   1.000
_cell.length_c   1.000
_cell.angle_alpha   90.00
_cell.angle_beta   90.00
_cell.angle_gamma   90.00
#
_symmetry.space_group_name_H-M   'P 1'
#
loop_
_entity.id
_entity.type
_entity.pdbx_description
1 polymer ?
#
loop_
_entity_poly.entity_id
_entity_poly.type
_entity_poly.pdbx_seq_one_letter_code
_entity_poly.pdbx_strand_id
1 'polypeptide(L)'
;MKTITLSSNTSWYLFNFRASTVRELIDSGYRVVCLAPLDNYSARLVSELGCEWYPLTMNNSGHNPVQDMGLILQFWRYYRRLRP
;
A
#
# COMPACT_ATOMS: atom_id res chain seq x y z
N MET A 1 -7.34 5.05 -17.26
CA MET A 1 -6.22 5.19 -16.30
C MET A 1 -5.96 3.83 -15.68
N LYS A 2 -4.76 3.27 -15.79
CA LYS A 2 -4.41 1.97 -15.18
C LYS A 2 -4.02 2.19 -13.72
N THR A 3 -4.34 1.24 -12.85
CA THR A 3 -4.06 1.33 -11.41
C THR A 3 -2.87 0.44 -11.07
N ILE A 4 -1.94 0.91 -10.24
CA ILE A 4 -0.81 0.11 -9.74
C ILE A 4 -0.84 0.14 -8.23
N THR A 5 -0.82 -1.04 -7.61
CA THR A 5 -0.73 -1.17 -6.16
C THR A 5 0.68 -1.48 -5.71
N LEU A 6 1.18 -0.77 -4.70
CA LEU A 6 2.42 -1.09 -4.00
C LEU A 6 2.10 -1.46 -2.55
N SER A 7 2.44 -2.68 -2.13
CA SER A 7 2.18 -3.15 -0.78
C SER A 7 3.46 -3.38 0.01
N SER A 8 3.42 -3.14 1.32
CA SER A 8 4.57 -3.24 2.22
C SER A 8 4.11 -3.52 3.65
N ASN A 9 5.03 -4.04 4.47
CA ASN A 9 4.83 -4.23 5.91
C ASN A 9 4.87 -2.92 6.73
N THR A 10 5.35 -1.83 6.13
CA THR A 10 5.37 -0.48 6.72
C THR A 10 5.16 0.59 5.66
N SER A 11 4.49 1.69 6.02
CA SER A 11 4.41 2.87 5.16
C SER A 11 5.76 3.60 5.14
N TRP A 12 6.56 3.49 6.22
CA TRP A 12 7.96 3.94 6.26
C TRP A 12 8.79 3.38 5.10
N TYR A 13 8.74 2.07 4.83
CA TYR A 13 9.51 1.46 3.75
C TYR A 13 9.10 2.01 2.38
N LEU A 14 7.79 2.14 2.13
CA LEU A 14 7.30 2.69 0.86
C LEU A 14 7.78 4.12 0.66
N PHE A 15 7.75 4.93 1.72
CA PHE A 15 8.19 6.32 1.65
C PHE A 15 9.71 6.42 1.42
N ASN A 16 10.52 5.68 2.16
CA ASN A 16 11.99 5.85 2.10
C ASN A 16 12.62 5.16 0.89
N PHE A 17 12.08 4.01 0.44
CA PHE A 17 12.71 3.22 -0.63
C PHE A 17 11.93 3.20 -1.94
N ARG A 18 10.63 3.54 -1.92
CA ARG A 18 9.76 3.49 -3.12
C ARG A 18 9.21 4.85 -3.52
N ALA A 19 9.59 5.94 -2.86
CA ALA A 19 9.10 7.28 -3.24
C ALA A 19 9.43 7.67 -4.68
N SER A 20 10.64 7.35 -5.17
CA SER A 20 10.99 7.61 -6.58
C SER A 20 10.11 6.82 -7.54
N THR A 21 9.88 5.53 -7.26
CA THR A 21 8.98 4.67 -8.05
C THR A 21 7.54 5.18 -8.04
N VAL A 22 7.03 5.60 -6.88
CA VAL A 22 5.68 6.14 -6.76
C VAL A 22 5.51 7.38 -7.63
N ARG A 23 6.45 8.34 -7.53
CA ARG A 23 6.41 9.58 -8.33
C ARG A 23 6.46 9.29 -9.82
N GLU A 24 7.41 8.47 -10.27
CA GLU A 24 7.56 8.12 -11.69
C GLU A 24 6.29 7.47 -12.27
N LEU A 25 5.64 6.59 -11.51
CA LEU A 25 4.39 5.97 -11.93
C LEU A 25 3.23 6.98 -11.99
N ILE A 26 3.15 7.92 -11.05
CA ILE A 26 2.15 8.99 -11.09
C ILE A 26 2.40 9.91 -12.29
N ASP A 27 3.65 10.32 -12.52
CA ASP A 27 4.05 11.18 -13.63
C ASP A 27 3.81 10.50 -14.99
N SER A 28 3.92 9.17 -15.03
CA SER A 28 3.54 8.33 -16.18
C SER A 28 2.01 8.18 -16.37
N GLY A 29 1.19 8.83 -15.53
CA GLY A 29 -0.27 8.84 -15.63
C GLY A 29 -0.97 7.62 -15.02
N TYR A 30 -0.30 6.86 -14.13
CA TYR A 30 -0.93 5.76 -13.40
C TYR A 30 -1.60 6.24 -12.11
N ARG A 31 -2.68 5.56 -11.73
CA ARG A 31 -3.25 5.66 -10.38
C ARG A 31 -2.44 4.79 -9.44
N VAL A 32 -1.61 5.39 -8.59
CA VAL A 32 -0.79 4.62 -7.63
C VAL A 32 -1.50 4.51 -6.28
N VAL A 33 -1.61 3.30 -5.78
CA VAL A 33 -2.25 2.99 -4.50
C VAL A 33 -1.28 2.23 -3.59
N CYS A 34 -0.92 2.82 -2.45
CA CYS A 34 -0.09 2.20 -1.44
C CYS A 34 -0.93 1.45 -0.40
N LEU A 35 -0.62 0.17 -0.19
CA LEU A 35 -1.27 -0.69 0.82
C LEU A 35 -0.25 -1.02 1.91
N ALA A 36 -0.41 -0.48 3.11
CA ALA A 36 0.50 -0.76 4.23
C ALA A 36 -0.17 -0.52 5.58
N PRO A 37 0.38 -1.04 6.68
CA PRO A 37 -0.04 -0.66 8.02
C PRO A 37 0.09 0.84 8.28
N LEU A 38 -0.79 1.35 9.12
CA LEU A 38 -0.77 2.73 9.59
C LEU A 38 0.50 2.96 10.40
N ASP A 39 1.29 3.95 10.00
CA ASP A 39 2.43 4.47 10.76
C ASP A 39 2.61 5.99 10.48
N ASN A 40 3.67 6.59 11.04
CA ASN A 40 3.95 8.02 10.93
C ASN A 40 4.21 8.52 9.48
N TYR A 41 4.39 7.61 8.52
CA TYR A 41 4.64 7.90 7.12
C TYR A 41 3.42 7.68 6.23
N SER A 42 2.35 7.04 6.73
CA SER A 42 1.13 6.80 5.95
C SER A 42 0.51 8.08 5.40
N ALA A 43 0.40 9.13 6.22
CA ALA A 43 -0.09 10.43 5.78
C ALA A 43 0.85 11.08 4.75
N ARG A 44 2.17 10.90 4.93
CA ARG A 44 3.21 11.46 4.06
C ARG A 44 3.21 10.85 2.66
N LEU A 45 2.85 9.57 2.53
CA LEU A 45 2.65 8.94 1.22
C LEU A 45 1.61 9.73 0.40
N VAL A 46 0.51 10.13 1.03
CA VAL A 46 -0.53 10.91 0.36
C VAL A 46 -0.09 12.36 0.14
N SER A 47 0.35 13.04 1.20
CA SER A 47 0.61 14.48 1.15
C SER A 47 1.86 14.87 0.36
N GLU A 48 2.90 14.02 0.34
CA GLU A 48 4.20 14.33 -0.28
C GLU A 48 4.47 13.54 -1.57
N LEU A 49 3.86 12.36 -1.76
CA LEU A 49 4.02 11.58 -2.99
C LEU A 49 2.80 11.65 -3.92
N GLY A 50 1.65 12.10 -3.43
CA GLY A 50 0.42 12.20 -4.23
C GLY A 50 -0.22 10.85 -4.57
N CYS A 51 0.18 9.76 -3.93
CA CYS A 51 -0.48 8.46 -4.09
C CYS A 51 -1.68 8.31 -3.16
N GLU A 52 -2.58 7.38 -3.49
CA GLU A 52 -3.62 6.95 -2.56
C GLU A 52 -3.02 5.99 -1.53
N TRP A 53 -3.54 6.01 -0.31
CA TRP A 53 -3.13 5.07 0.72
C TRP A 53 -4.35 4.36 1.32
N TYR A 54 -4.24 3.05 1.50
CA TYR A 54 -5.22 2.27 2.26
C TYR A 54 -4.54 1.40 3.33
N PRO A 55 -5.18 1.27 4.51
CA PRO A 55 -4.62 0.51 5.61
C PRO A 55 -4.62 -1.00 5.32
N LEU A 56 -3.52 -1.66 5.66
CA LEU A 56 -3.46 -3.10 5.87
C LEU A 56 -3.28 -3.39 7.36
N THR A 57 -4.08 -4.29 7.91
CA THR A 57 -3.83 -4.86 9.23
C THR A 57 -3.06 -6.16 9.04
N MET A 58 -1.81 -6.19 9.49
CA MET A 58 -0.97 -7.40 9.50
C MET A 58 -0.20 -7.48 10.81
N ASN A 59 0.03 -8.71 11.27
CA ASN A 59 0.87 -8.98 12.43
C ASN A 59 2.29 -9.32 11.96
N ASN A 60 3.21 -8.37 12.07
CA ASN A 60 4.59 -8.54 11.60
C ASN A 60 5.43 -9.52 12.45
N SER A 61 4.88 -10.09 13.52
CA SER A 61 5.60 -10.95 14.48
C SER A 61 4.94 -12.31 14.72
N GLY A 62 3.82 -12.62 14.07
CA GLY A 62 3.04 -13.83 14.34
C GLY A 62 3.10 -14.86 13.20
N HIS A 63 3.24 -16.15 13.55
CA HIS A 63 3.08 -17.29 12.64
C HIS A 63 1.63 -17.84 12.71
N ASN A 64 0.62 -16.97 12.79
CA ASN A 64 -0.77 -17.38 13.02
C ASN A 64 -1.55 -17.47 11.69
N PRO A 65 -1.88 -18.69 11.21
CA PRO A 65 -2.54 -18.88 9.92
C PRO A 65 -3.93 -18.20 9.83
N VAL A 66 -4.60 -18.00 10.97
CA VAL A 66 -5.91 -17.33 11.01
C VAL A 66 -5.77 -15.84 10.74
N GLN A 67 -4.71 -15.22 11.25
CA GLN A 67 -4.41 -13.80 11.01
C GLN A 67 -3.99 -13.59 9.55
N ASP A 68 -3.23 -14.54 8.99
CA ASP A 68 -2.83 -14.52 7.58
C ASP A 68 -4.04 -14.64 6.64
N MET A 69 -5.04 -15.45 7.00
CA MET A 69 -6.31 -15.51 6.25
C MET A 69 -7.02 -14.14 6.22
N GLY A 70 -6.99 -13.41 7.34
CA GLY A 70 -7.50 -12.04 7.42
C GLY A 70 -6.76 -11.08 6.47
N LEU A 71 -5.44 -11.21 6.35
CA LEU A 71 -4.65 -10.42 5.40
C LEU A 71 -4.98 -10.76 3.95
N ILE A 72 -5.11 -12.05 3.61
CA ILE A 72 -5.54 -12.51 2.28
C ILE A 72 -6.90 -11.91 1.92
N LEU A 73 -7.87 -11.95 2.84
CA LEU A 73 -9.20 -11.36 2.63
C LEU A 73 -9.14 -9.84 2.43
N GLN A 74 -8.28 -9.13 3.17
CA GLN A 74 -8.05 -7.69 2.95
C GLN A 74 -7.53 -7.42 1.54
N PHE A 75 -6.48 -8.13 1.11
CA PHE A 75 -5.94 -8.01 -0.25
C PHE A 75 -6.99 -8.32 -1.31
N TRP A 76 -7.74 -9.41 -1.15
CA TRP A 76 -8.81 -9.78 -2.08
C TRP A 76 -9.87 -8.67 -2.21
N ARG A 77 -10.29 -8.06 -1.09
CA ARG A 77 -11.24 -6.94 -1.10
C ARG A 77 -10.66 -5.72 -1.82
N TYR A 78 -9.40 -5.38 -1.56
CA TYR A 78 -8.74 -4.26 -2.20
C TYR A 78 -8.58 -4.49 -3.70
N TYR A 79 -8.05 -5.62 -4.14
CA TYR A 79 -7.85 -5.91 -5.57
C TYR A 79 -9.16 -6.01 -6.33
N ARG A 80 -10.22 -6.58 -5.73
CA ARG A 80 -11.56 -6.60 -6.35
C ARG A 80 -12.14 -5.19 -6.55
N ARG A 81 -11.86 -4.27 -5.61
CA ARG A 81 -12.34 -2.87 -5.66
C ARG A 81 -11.49 -2.01 -6.58
N LEU A 82 -10.18 -2.08 -6.43
CA LEU A 82 -9.21 -1.19 -7.10
C LEU A 82 -8.94 -1.63 -8.54
N ARG A 83 -9.09 -2.92 -8.84
CA ARG A 83 -8.77 -3.55 -10.13
C ARG A 83 -7.42 -3.05 -10.69
N PRO A 84 -6.32 -3.22 -9.91
CA PRO A 84 -4.99 -2.92 -10.40
C PRO A 84 -4.66 -3.75 -11.65
#